data_AF-A0A1G0RCE1-F1
#
_entry.id   AF-A0A1G0RCE1-F1
#
_cell.length_a   1.000
_cell.length_b   1.000
_cell.length_c   1.000
_cell.angle_alpha   90.00
_cell.angle_beta   90.00
_cell.angle_gamma   90.00
#
_symmetry.space_group_name_H-M   'P 1'
#
loop_
_entity.id
_entity.type
_entity.pdbx_description
1 polymer ?
#
loop_
_entity_poly.entity_id
_entity_poly.type
_entity_poly.pdbx_seq_one_letter_code
_entity_poly.pdbx_strand_id
1 'polypeptide(L)'
;MKFKKNLTRISVLVITIIGIITLSSCSFKITEEQLAQLQELRRQERSLQDGIANKKAELGRINDEINMRKTELKNCNSELDLIKQRLSKWPDVWPDYTPNK
;
A
#
# COMPACT_ATOMS: atom_id res chain seq x y z
N MET A 1 64.99 -23.18 -30.31
CA MET A 1 64.63 -22.95 -28.89
C MET A 1 64.34 -21.49 -28.51
N LYS A 2 64.96 -20.47 -29.15
CA LYS A 2 64.76 -19.05 -28.83
C LYS A 2 63.34 -18.52 -29.07
N PHE A 3 62.64 -19.03 -30.08
CA PHE A 3 61.28 -18.62 -30.43
C PHE A 3 60.23 -18.94 -29.34
N LYS A 4 60.35 -20.11 -28.69
CA LYS A 4 59.46 -20.51 -27.59
C LYS A 4 59.64 -19.64 -26.34
N LYS A 5 60.86 -19.14 -26.08
CA LYS A 5 61.17 -18.20 -25.00
C LYS A 5 60.61 -16.80 -25.26
N ASN A 6 60.59 -16.35 -26.52
CA ASN A 6 60.00 -15.07 -26.88
C ASN A 6 58.46 -15.11 -26.84
N LEU A 7 57.87 -16.22 -27.27
CA LEU A 7 56.41 -16.42 -27.25
C LEU A 7 55.86 -16.46 -25.81
N THR A 8 56.57 -17.11 -24.89
CA THR A 8 56.21 -17.14 -23.46
C THR A 8 56.33 -15.77 -22.80
N ARG A 9 57.37 -14.99 -23.12
CA ARG A 9 57.51 -13.61 -22.60
C ARG A 9 56.40 -12.69 -23.09
N ILE A 10 56.00 -12.79 -24.35
CA ILE A 10 54.90 -11.98 -24.91
C ILE A 10 53.57 -12.38 -24.28
N SER A 11 53.30 -13.68 -24.12
CA SER A 11 52.07 -14.17 -23.48
C SER A 11 51.92 -13.68 -22.02
N VAL A 12 52.99 -13.71 -21.24
CA VAL A 12 52.99 -13.19 -19.85
C VAL A 12 52.73 -11.68 -19.82
N LEU A 13 53.29 -10.92 -20.77
CA LEU A 13 53.06 -9.47 -20.86
C LEU A 13 51.60 -9.12 -21.17
N VAL A 14 50.99 -9.85 -22.11
CA VAL A 14 49.59 -9.64 -22.51
C VAL A 14 48.64 -9.98 -21.34
N ILE A 15 48.88 -11.08 -20.63
CA ILE A 15 48.05 -11.48 -19.49
C ILE A 15 48.14 -10.47 -18.35
N THR A 16 49.32 -9.93 -18.09
CA THR A 16 49.52 -8.92 -17.04
C THR A 16 48.79 -7.61 -17.35
N ILE A 17 48.81 -7.16 -18.61
CA ILE A 17 48.11 -5.93 -19.03
C ILE A 17 46.59 -6.10 -18.91
N ILE A 18 46.05 -7.25 -19.32
CA ILE A 18 44.62 -7.56 -19.20
C ILE A 18 44.20 -7.64 -17.72
N GLY A 19 45.07 -8.20 -16.86
CA GLY A 19 44.85 -8.24 -15.41
C GLY A 19 44.77 -6.86 -14.77
N ILE A 20 45.60 -5.91 -15.19
CA ILE A 20 45.59 -4.53 -14.63
C ILE A 20 44.32 -3.78 -15.06
N ILE A 21 43.90 -3.92 -16.32
CA ILE A 21 42.68 -3.25 -16.82
C ILE A 21 41.44 -3.77 -16.09
N THR A 22 41.31 -5.08 -15.93
CA THR A 22 40.16 -5.70 -15.25
C THR A 22 40.10 -5.39 -13.75
N LEU A 23 41.25 -5.27 -13.07
CA LEU A 23 41.30 -4.84 -11.66
C LEU A 23 40.96 -3.35 -11.50
N SER A 24 41.33 -2.49 -12.46
CA SER A 24 41.00 -1.06 -12.43
C SER A 24 39.51 -0.77 -12.68
N SER A 25 38.80 -1.66 -13.38
CA SER A 25 37.34 -1.57 -13.61
C SER A 25 36.49 -2.09 -12.45
N CYS A 26 37.09 -2.63 -11.37
CA CYS A 26 36.37 -3.07 -10.17
C CYS A 26 36.27 -2.00 -9.07
N SER A 27 36.70 -0.75 -9.32
CA SER A 27 36.44 0.37 -8.42
C SER A 27 35.08 0.99 -8.77
N PHE A 28 34.00 0.27 -8.47
CA PHE A 28 32.62 0.78 -8.52
C PHE A 28 32.40 1.75 -7.36
N LYS A 29 33.04 2.92 -7.40
CA LYS A 29 32.66 4.03 -6.54
C LYS A 29 31.37 4.60 -7.13
N ILE A 30 30.26 4.46 -6.40
CA ILE A 30 28.99 5.11 -6.74
C ILE A 30 29.29 6.60 -6.98
N THR A 31 28.85 7.16 -8.10
CA THR A 31 29.08 8.58 -8.36
C THR A 31 28.28 9.41 -7.34
N GLU A 32 28.74 10.62 -7.01
CA GLU A 32 28.01 11.49 -6.06
C GLU A 32 26.59 11.78 -6.54
N GLU A 33 26.41 11.94 -7.85
CA GLU A 33 25.12 12.04 -8.54
C GLU A 33 24.20 10.83 -8.25
N GLN A 34 24.72 9.61 -8.36
CA GLN A 34 23.96 8.39 -8.07
C GLN A 34 23.58 8.27 -6.59
N LEU A 35 24.45 8.74 -5.68
CA LEU A 35 24.18 8.75 -4.24
C LEU A 35 23.10 9.78 -3.88
N ALA A 36 23.13 10.96 -4.49
CA ALA A 36 22.10 11.99 -4.34
C ALA A 36 20.74 11.48 -4.85
N GLN A 37 20.70 10.84 -6.02
CA GLN A 37 19.48 10.21 -6.56
C GLN A 37 18.95 9.12 -5.63
N LEU A 38 19.81 8.28 -5.07
CA LEU A 38 19.39 7.25 -4.11
C LEU A 38 18.79 7.86 -2.84
N GLN A 39 19.38 8.93 -2.32
CA GLN A 39 18.85 9.63 -1.15
C GLN A 39 17.49 10.26 -1.43
N GLU A 40 17.32 10.85 -2.61
CA GLU A 40 16.06 11.43 -3.05
C GLU A 40 14.97 10.35 -3.21
N LEU A 41 15.29 9.23 -3.87
CA LEU A 41 14.38 8.08 -3.98
C LEU A 41 13.97 7.55 -2.60
N ARG A 42 14.89 7.47 -1.64
CA ARG A 42 14.57 7.08 -0.25
C ARG A 42 13.74 8.10 0.52
N ARG A 43 13.77 9.38 0.15
CA ARG A 43 12.87 10.40 0.70
C ARG A 43 11.48 10.27 0.10
N GLN A 44 11.40 10.08 -1.21
CA GLN A 44 10.14 9.84 -1.92
C GLN A 44 9.45 8.57 -1.43
N GLU A 45 10.19 7.49 -1.25
CA GLU A 45 9.67 6.22 -0.71
C GLU A 45 9.03 6.42 0.67
N ARG A 46 9.72 7.12 1.59
CA ARG A 46 9.19 7.42 2.93
C ARG A 46 7.94 8.30 2.87
N SER A 47 7.99 9.36 2.08
CA SER A 47 6.83 10.25 1.87
C SER A 47 5.62 9.50 1.33
N LEU A 48 5.83 8.61 0.35
CA LEU A 48 4.77 7.76 -0.21
C LEU A 48 4.26 6.74 0.82
N GLN A 49 5.14 6.13 1.61
CA GLN A 49 4.72 5.22 2.69
C GLN A 49 3.86 5.93 3.74
N ASP A 50 4.25 7.12 4.17
CA ASP A 50 3.46 7.93 5.11
C ASP A 50 2.11 8.31 4.49
N GLY A 51 2.10 8.69 3.21
CA GLY A 51 0.88 8.96 2.45
C GLY A 51 -0.07 7.75 2.39
N ILE A 52 0.46 6.56 2.12
CA ILE A 52 -0.30 5.30 2.10
C ILE A 52 -0.87 5.00 3.48
N ALA A 53 -0.07 5.14 4.55
CA ALA A 53 -0.52 4.89 5.91
C ALA A 53 -1.68 5.83 6.30
N ASN A 54 -1.55 7.11 5.99
CA ASN A 54 -2.59 8.10 6.24
C ASN A 54 -3.87 7.79 5.46
N LYS A 55 -3.76 7.47 4.17
CA LYS A 55 -4.92 7.12 3.34
C LYS A 55 -5.62 5.84 3.81
N LYS A 56 -4.86 4.85 4.30
CA LYS A 56 -5.42 3.63 4.89
C LYS A 56 -6.20 3.93 6.18
N ALA A 57 -5.69 4.82 7.02
CA ALA A 57 -6.39 5.25 8.23
C ALA A 57 -7.68 6.02 7.91
N GLU A 58 -7.63 6.92 6.92
CA GLU A 58 -8.79 7.67 6.43
C GLU A 58 -9.87 6.71 5.89
N LEU A 59 -9.47 5.73 5.08
CA LEU A 59 -10.36 4.69 4.55
C LEU A 59 -11.04 3.90 5.68
N GLY A 60 -10.29 3.52 6.70
CA GLY A 60 -10.83 2.85 7.90
C GLY A 60 -11.94 3.68 8.56
N ARG A 61 -11.67 4.96 8.83
CA ARG A 61 -12.65 5.88 9.43
C ARG A 61 -13.92 6.04 8.59
N ILE A 62 -13.77 6.20 7.27
CA ILE A 62 -14.90 6.34 6.35
C ILE A 62 -15.74 5.06 6.35
N ASN A 63 -15.11 3.88 6.34
CA ASN A 63 -15.84 2.62 6.40
C ASN A 63 -16.62 2.46 7.71
N ASP A 64 -16.03 2.84 8.84
CA ASP A 64 -16.71 2.81 10.14
C ASP A 64 -17.92 3.75 10.14
N GLU A 65 -17.78 4.97 9.60
CA GLU A 65 -18.88 5.91 9.45
C GLU A 65 -20.00 5.35 8.57
N ILE A 66 -19.67 4.78 7.41
CA ILE A 66 -20.64 4.15 6.51
C ILE A 66 -21.41 3.04 7.24
N ASN A 67 -20.72 2.20 8.04
CA ASN A 67 -21.35 1.11 8.77
C ASN A 67 -22.29 1.62 9.89
N MET A 68 -21.90 2.68 10.60
CA MET A 68 -22.79 3.35 11.56
C MET A 68 -24.03 3.91 10.87
N ARG A 69 -23.87 4.66 9.77
CA ARG A 69 -24.99 5.24 9.02
C ARG A 69 -25.93 4.18 8.45
N LYS A 70 -25.41 3.05 7.97
CA LYS A 70 -26.23 1.91 7.53
C LYS A 70 -27.07 1.34 8.67
N THR A 71 -26.49 1.25 9.87
CA THR A 71 -27.19 0.74 11.06
C THR A 71 -28.28 1.71 11.50
N GLU A 72 -27.99 3.01 11.56
CA GLU A 72 -28.97 4.06 11.85
C GLU A 72 -30.15 4.02 10.86
N LEU A 73 -29.86 3.92 9.56
CA LEU A 73 -30.88 3.85 8.52
C LEU A 73 -31.76 2.60 8.64
N LYS A 74 -31.15 1.44 8.97
CA LYS A 74 -31.90 0.20 9.22
C LYS A 74 -32.86 0.36 10.40
N ASN A 75 -32.40 0.95 11.50
CA ASN A 75 -33.22 1.17 12.68
C ASN A 75 -34.37 2.13 12.39
N CYS A 76 -34.09 3.25 11.72
CA CYS A 76 -35.10 4.22 11.30
C CYS A 76 -36.20 3.58 10.44
N ASN A 77 -35.82 2.76 9.44
CA ASN A 77 -36.79 2.04 8.62
C ASN A 77 -37.62 1.04 9.43
N SER A 78 -37.00 0.32 10.36
CA SER A 78 -37.72 -0.62 11.23
C SER A 78 -38.74 0.09 12.12
N GLU A 79 -38.39 1.25 12.68
CA GLU A 79 -39.30 2.06 13.49
C GLU A 79 -40.46 2.62 12.66
N LEU A 80 -40.15 3.11 11.46
CA LEU A 80 -41.13 3.62 10.52
C LEU A 80 -42.12 2.52 10.11
N ASP A 81 -41.65 1.31 9.82
CA ASP A 81 -42.52 0.18 9.49
C ASP A 81 -43.40 -0.22 10.68
N LEU A 82 -42.86 -0.22 11.90
CA LEU A 82 -43.65 -0.44 13.12
C LEU A 82 -44.75 0.61 13.29
N ILE A 83 -44.43 1.89 13.07
CA ILE A 83 -45.41 2.98 13.15
C ILE A 83 -46.49 2.80 12.07
N LYS A 84 -46.11 2.48 10.83
CA LYS A 84 -47.08 2.21 9.75
C LYS A 84 -48.00 1.03 10.08
N GLN A 85 -47.46 -0.06 10.63
CA GLN A 85 -48.26 -1.22 11.06
C GLN A 85 -49.23 -0.89 12.19
N ARG A 86 -48.86 0.02 13.11
CA ARG A 86 -49.76 0.47 14.17
C ARG A 86 -50.83 1.42 13.64
N LEU A 87 -50.45 2.36 12.76
CA LEU A 87 -51.38 3.29 12.13
C LEU A 87 -52.40 2.59 11.24
N SER A 88 -52.03 1.51 10.55
CA SER A 88 -53.00 0.76 9.73
C SER A 88 -54.08 0.05 10.55
N LYS A 89 -53.84 -0.18 11.85
CA LYS A 89 -54.81 -0.73 12.80
C LYS A 89 -55.57 0.35 13.56
N TRP A 90 -55.28 1.63 13.34
CA TRP A 90 -55.98 2.75 13.98
C TRP A 90 -57.29 3.06 13.24
N PRO A 91 -58.42 3.40 13.91
CA PRO A 91 -58.61 3.57 15.35
C PRO A 91 -59.06 2.29 16.09
N ASP A 92 -59.09 1.13 15.43
CA ASP A 92 -59.46 -0.15 16.04
C ASP A 92 -58.31 -0.72 16.90
N VAL A 93 -57.96 0.03 17.96
CA VAL A 93 -56.89 -0.33 18.90
C VAL A 93 -57.32 -1.45 19.86
N TRP A 94 -58.62 -1.73 19.94
CA TRP A 94 -59.19 -2.82 20.75
C TRP A 94 -60.45 -3.44 20.10
N PRO A 95 -60.28 -4.32 19.09
CA PRO A 95 -61.42 -4.99 18.44
C PRO A 95 -62.25 -5.86 19.41
N ASP A 96 -61.65 -6.29 20.53
CA ASP A 96 -62.27 -7.16 21.54
C ASP A 96 -62.67 -6.43 22.84
N TYR A 97 -62.49 -5.10 22.94
CA TYR A 97 -62.87 -4.36 24.14
C TYR A 97 -64.38 -4.12 24.16
N THR A 98 -65.07 -4.82 25.06
CA THR A 98 -66.46 -4.54 25.43
C THR A 98 -66.47 -3.88 26.83
N PRO A 99 -66.59 -2.54 26.92
CA PRO A 99 -66.78 -1.90 28.21
C PRO A 99 -68.13 -2.33 28.78
N ASN A 100 -68.10 -2.96 29.95
CA ASN A 100 -69.23 -3.53 30.71
C ASN A 100 -69.70 -4.92 30.23
N LYS A 101 -69.11 -5.96 30.83
CA LYS A 101 -69.77 -7.23 31.15
C LYS A 101 -69.68 -7.47 32.64
#